data_AF-A0A7K2XJB0-F1
#
_entry.id   AF-A0A7K2XJB0-F1
#
_cell.length_a   1.000
_cell.length_b   1.000
_cell.length_c   1.000
_cell.angle_alpha   90.00
_cell.angle_beta   90.00
_cell.angle_gamma   90.00
#
_symmetry.space_group_name_H-M   'P 1'
#
loop_
_entity.id
_entity.type
_entity.pdbx_description
1 polymer ?
#
loop_
_entity_poly.entity_id
_entity_poly.type
_entity_poly.pdbx_seq_one_letter_code
_entity_poly.pdbx_strand_id
1 'polypeptide(L)'
;MEFTGGGRLEIRVTSADVGKRVSVRYVTDSGEAGGMFTDAVGVLTSWDDGVLLITRRSGEGVRIAESSLVAGKVVPAAPARRRGPSATFPELARA
;
A
#
# COMPACT_ATOMS: atom_id res chain seq x y z
N MET A 1 -15.34 -10.52 -17.41
CA MET A 1 -14.56 -10.99 -16.25
C MET A 1 -15.16 -10.33 -15.03
N GLU A 2 -15.92 -11.08 -14.23
CA GLU A 2 -16.65 -10.57 -13.07
C GLU A 2 -15.82 -10.83 -11.82
N PHE A 3 -15.31 -9.77 -11.18
CA PHE A 3 -14.56 -9.90 -9.93
C PHE A 3 -15.55 -9.85 -8.77
N THR A 4 -16.11 -11.01 -8.39
CA THR A 4 -16.96 -11.15 -7.21
C THR A 4 -16.08 -11.19 -5.95
N GLY A 5 -15.48 -10.07 -5.59
CA GLY A 5 -14.65 -9.91 -4.39
C GLY A 5 -15.24 -8.82 -3.49
N GLY A 6 -16.16 -9.19 -2.60
CA GLY A 6 -16.68 -8.29 -1.57
C GLY A 6 -15.61 -7.99 -0.52
N GLY A 7 -14.74 -7.02 -0.77
CA GLY A 7 -13.77 -6.53 0.21
C GLY A 7 -14.41 -5.51 1.16
N ARG A 8 -14.22 -5.68 2.47
CA ARG A 8 -14.58 -4.62 3.44
C ARG A 8 -13.57 -3.48 3.34
N LEU A 9 -14.06 -2.31 2.95
CA LEU A 9 -13.28 -1.07 3.02
C LEU A 9 -13.19 -0.66 4.49
N GLU A 10 -11.96 -0.61 5.02
CA GLU A 10 -11.68 -0.28 6.41
C GLU A 10 -10.38 0.53 6.51
N ILE A 11 -10.43 1.60 7.30
CA ILE A 11 -9.27 2.45 7.60
C ILE A 11 -8.78 2.08 9.00
N ARG A 12 -7.65 1.37 9.06
CA ARG A 12 -6.94 1.00 10.31
C ARG A 12 -5.67 1.81 10.54
N VAL A 13 -5.21 2.52 9.52
CA VAL A 13 -4.04 3.39 9.61
C VAL A 13 -4.44 4.71 10.27
N THR A 14 -3.54 5.26 11.08
CA THR A 14 -3.72 6.54 11.79
C THR A 14 -2.46 7.40 11.67
N SER A 15 -2.50 8.65 12.14
CA SER A 15 -1.32 9.50 12.22
C SER A 15 -0.20 8.93 13.11
N ALA A 16 -0.53 8.07 14.07
CA ALA A 16 0.45 7.34 14.90
C ALA A 16 1.26 6.28 14.10
N ASP A 17 0.91 6.04 12.84
CA ASP A 17 1.62 5.13 11.95
C ASP A 17 2.65 5.84 11.06
N VAL A 18 2.89 7.14 11.25
CA VAL A 18 3.98 7.86 10.58
C VAL A 18 5.31 7.13 10.82
N GLY A 19 6.09 6.98 9.75
CA GLY A 19 7.32 6.19 9.70
C GLY A 19 7.10 4.70 9.39
N LYS A 20 5.87 4.19 9.45
CA LYS A 20 5.56 2.79 9.10
C LYS A 20 5.24 2.66 7.62
N ARG A 21 5.44 1.44 7.10
CA ARG A 21 4.97 1.08 5.77
C ARG A 21 3.47 0.84 5.81
N VAL A 22 2.74 1.40 4.85
CA VAL A 22 1.28 1.32 4.77
C VAL A 22 0.86 0.96 3.35
N SER A 23 -0.35 0.41 3.23
CA SER A 23 -1.07 0.25 1.98
C SER A 23 -2.41 0.93 2.14
N VAL A 24 -2.70 1.87 1.26
CA VAL A 24 -3.93 2.64 1.28
C VAL A 24 -4.64 2.54 -0.06
N ARG A 25 -5.96 2.65 -0.02
CA ARG A 25 -6.83 2.83 -1.18
C ARG A 25 -7.56 4.15 -1.04
N TYR A 26 -7.58 4.92 -2.11
CA TYR A 26 -8.19 6.24 -2.14
C TYR A 26 -8.89 6.48 -3.49
N VAL A 27 -9.83 7.41 -3.49
CA VAL A 27 -10.52 7.87 -4.71
C VAL A 27 -9.70 9.00 -5.33
N THR A 28 -9.46 8.93 -6.64
CA THR A 28 -8.91 10.05 -7.40
C THR A 28 -10.03 10.87 -8.01
N ASP A 29 -9.84 12.19 -8.06
CA ASP A 29 -10.71 13.12 -8.77
C ASP A 29 -10.44 13.04 -10.28
N SER A 30 -10.66 11.86 -10.87
CA SER A 30 -10.74 11.69 -12.32
C SER A 30 -12.12 12.20 -12.72
N GLY A 31 -12.20 13.28 -13.49
CA GLY A 31 -13.44 14.04 -13.80
C GLY A 31 -14.59 13.30 -14.51
N GLU A 32 -14.65 11.97 -14.44
CA GLU A 32 -15.84 11.16 -14.75
C GLU A 32 -16.67 10.89 -13.49
N ALA A 33 -17.98 10.75 -13.68
CA ALA A 33 -18.92 10.44 -12.62
C ALA A 33 -18.62 9.04 -12.02
N GLY A 34 -17.87 9.04 -10.92
CA GLY A 34 -17.40 7.83 -10.25
C GLY A 34 -15.88 7.79 -10.21
N GLY A 35 -15.28 8.58 -9.31
CA GLY A 35 -13.83 8.67 -9.19
C GLY A 35 -13.14 7.31 -9.14
N MET A 36 -12.02 7.17 -9.84
CA MET A 36 -11.31 5.90 -9.93
C MET A 36 -10.62 5.56 -8.60
N PHE A 37 -10.83 4.33 -8.10
CA PHE A 37 -10.08 3.83 -6.95
C PHE A 37 -8.63 3.56 -7.35
N THR A 38 -7.71 4.09 -6.55
CA THR A 38 -6.27 3.89 -6.70
C THR A 38 -5.67 3.40 -5.39
N ASP A 39 -4.60 2.60 -5.50
CA ASP A 39 -3.85 2.09 -4.36
C ASP A 39 -2.46 2.74 -4.29
N ALA A 40 -2.00 3.07 -3.07
CA ALA A 40 -0.63 3.48 -2.81
C ALA A 40 -0.01 2.63 -1.71
N VAL A 41 1.24 2.19 -1.94
CA VAL A 41 2.05 1.46 -0.96
C VAL A 41 3.37 2.16 -0.79
N GLY A 42 3.71 2.50 0.45
CA GLY A 42 4.92 3.24 0.78
C GLY A 42 5.05 3.47 2.27
N VAL A 43 5.99 4.32 2.66
CA VAL A 43 6.11 4.78 4.04
C VAL A 43 5.19 5.99 4.22
N LEU A 44 4.35 5.98 5.25
CA LEU A 44 3.59 7.17 5.66
C LEU A 44 4.59 8.16 6.26
N THR A 45 4.93 9.22 5.53
CA THR A 45 5.95 10.19 5.94
C THR A 45 5.37 11.40 6.66
N SER A 46 4.10 11.73 6.39
CA SER A 46 3.35 12.70 7.18
C SER A 46 1.85 12.41 7.15
N TRP A 47 1.15 12.85 8.20
CA TRP A 47 -0.31 12.90 8.26
C TRP A 47 -0.69 14.09 9.13
N ASP A 48 -1.03 15.18 8.46
CA ASP A 48 -1.30 16.48 9.04
C ASP A 48 -2.23 17.25 8.10
N ASP A 49 -2.96 18.22 8.63
CA ASP A 49 -3.83 19.11 7.87
C ASP A 49 -4.80 18.40 6.89
N GLY A 50 -5.28 17.21 7.30
CA GLY A 50 -6.19 16.39 6.49
C GLY A 50 -5.55 15.77 5.25
N VAL A 51 -4.22 15.66 5.20
CA VAL A 51 -3.46 15.11 4.08
C VAL A 51 -2.49 14.04 4.57
N LEU A 52 -2.52 12.89 3.90
CA LEU A 52 -1.53 11.82 4.06
C LEU A 52 -0.46 11.99 2.99
N LEU A 53 0.81 11.98 3.38
CA LEU A 53 1.94 11.89 2.48
C LEU A 53 2.56 10.50 2.56
N ILE A 54 2.59 9.79 1.43
CA ILE A 54 3.20 8.47 1.32
C ILE A 54 4.39 8.53 0.37
N THR A 55 5.57 8.19 0.86
CA THR A 55 6.76 8.02 0.02
C THR A 55 6.84 6.59 -0.47
N ARG A 56 6.71 6.40 -1.79
CA ARG A 56 6.85 5.12 -2.46
C ARG A 56 8.30 4.67 -2.44
N ARG A 57 8.51 3.38 -2.75
CA ARG A 57 9.86 2.80 -2.87
C ARG A 57 10.74 3.52 -3.90
N SER A 58 10.15 4.10 -4.93
CA SER A 58 10.85 4.90 -5.95
C SER A 58 11.37 6.24 -5.43
N GLY A 59 10.97 6.67 -4.23
CA GLY A 59 11.20 8.03 -3.72
C GLY A 59 10.10 9.02 -4.08
N GLU A 60 9.15 8.64 -4.94
CA GLU A 60 7.99 9.46 -5.30
C GLU A 60 7.06 9.65 -4.09
N GLY A 61 6.64 10.90 -3.83
CA GLY A 61 5.66 11.23 -2.81
C GLY A 61 4.24 11.30 -3.38
N VAL A 62 3.31 10.57 -2.78
CA VAL A 62 1.87 10.62 -3.10
C VAL A 62 1.16 11.39 -1.99
N ARG A 63 0.48 12.47 -2.36
CA ARG A 63 -0.40 13.24 -1.48
C ARG A 63 -1.84 12.76 -1.64
N ILE A 64 -2.50 12.48 -0.52
CA ILE A 64 -3.86 11.92 -0.50
C ILE A 64 -4.66 12.73 0.52
N ALA A 65 -5.79 13.30 0.10
CA ALA A 65 -6.72 13.91 1.02
C ALA A 65 -7.32 12.83 1.94
N GLU A 66 -7.36 13.09 3.24
CA GLU A 66 -7.96 12.16 4.22
C GLU A 66 -9.41 11.84 3.87
N SER A 67 -10.14 12.83 3.32
CA SER A 67 -11.52 12.66 2.86
C SER A 67 -11.69 11.72 1.66
N SER A 68 -10.63 11.45 0.89
CA SER A 68 -10.68 10.51 -0.24
C SER A 68 -10.17 9.11 0.11
N LEU A 69 -9.67 8.91 1.33
CA LEU A 69 -9.21 7.61 1.82
C LEU A 69 -10.41 6.69 2.09
N VAL A 70 -10.37 5.48 1.55
CA VAL A 70 -11.47 4.50 1.74
C VAL A 70 -11.01 3.23 2.45
N ALA A 71 -9.74 2.89 2.35
CA ALA A 71 -9.16 1.79 3.11
C ALA A 71 -7.69 2.06 3.41
N GLY A 72 -7.20 1.52 4.50
CA GLY A 72 -5.81 1.67 4.88
C GLY A 72 -5.38 0.66 5.93
N LYS A 73 -4.23 0.05 5.74
CA LYS A 73 -3.60 -0.82 6.75
C LYS A 73 -2.10 -0.60 6.83
N VAL A 74 -1.55 -0.80 8.01
CA VAL A 74 -0.11 -0.96 8.19
C VAL A 74 0.33 -2.27 7.55
N VAL A 75 1.46 -2.22 6.84
CA VAL A 75 2.06 -3.36 6.15
C VAL A 75 3.43 -3.63 6.80
N PRO A 76 3.76 -4.90 7.13
CA PRO A 76 5.08 -5.22 7.62
C PRO A 76 6.19 -4.76 6.66
N ALA A 77 7.37 -4.46 7.21
CA ALA A 77 8.55 -4.21 6.39
C ALA A 77 8.77 -5.38 5.42
N ALA A 78 9.26 -5.08 4.21
CA ALA A 78 9.57 -6.14 3.26
C ALA A 78 10.59 -7.10 3.91
N PRO A 79 10.34 -8.42 3.90
CA PRO A 79 11.27 -9.38 4.47
C PRO A 79 12.67 -9.22 3.87
N ALA A 80 13.70 -9.45 4.68
CA ALA A 80 15.07 -9.51 4.19
C ALA A 80 15.15 -10.56 3.07
N ARG A 81 15.61 -10.17 1.89
CA ARG A 81 15.78 -11.11 0.77
C ARG A 81 16.87 -12.11 1.16
N ARG A 82 16.54 -13.39 1.29
CA ARG A 82 17.55 -14.44 1.34
C ARG A 82 18.30 -14.44 0.01
N ARG A 83 19.63 -14.37 0.09
CA ARG A 83 20.53 -14.57 -1.04
C ARG A 83 20.75 -16.07 -1.17
N GLY A 84 20.00 -16.73 -2.04
CA GLY A 84 20.13 -18.15 -2.30
C GLY A 84 18.88 -18.74 -2.96
N PRO A 85 19.03 -19.88 -3.66
CA PRO A 85 17.89 -20.60 -4.19
C PRO A 85 16.94 -20.98 -3.05
N SER A 86 15.63 -20.94 -3.31
CA SER A 86 14.64 -21.47 -2.36
C SER A 86 14.75 -22.99 -2.21
N ALA A 87 15.37 -23.65 -3.19
CA ALA A 87 15.66 -25.07 -3.22
C ALA A 87 16.94 -25.40 -2.44
N THR A 88 16.88 -26.51 -1.72
CA THR A 88 18.01 -27.14 -1.06
C THR A 88 18.96 -27.76 -2.09
N PHE A 89 20.22 -27.97 -1.71
CA PHE A 89 21.21 -28.60 -2.60
C PHE A 89 20.75 -29.95 -3.18
N PRO A 90 20.13 -30.87 -2.41
CA PRO A 90 19.60 -32.11 -2.97
C PRO A 90 18.51 -31.91 -4.03
N GLU A 91 17.68 -30.86 -3.90
CA GLU A 91 16.62 -30.55 -4.88
C GLU A 91 17.20 -29.99 -6.19
N LEU A 92 18.27 -29.19 -6.10
CA LEU A 92 19.00 -28.68 -7.27
C LEU A 92 19.79 -29.78 -8.00
N ALA A 93 20.35 -30.74 -7.25
CA ALA A 93 21.20 -31.79 -7.78
C ALA A 93 20.44 -32.92 -8.53
N ARG A 94 19.10 -32.88 -8.53
CA ARG A 94 18.23 -33.87 -9.22
C ARG A 94 17.59 -33.33 -10.50
N ALA A 95 17.79 -32.06 -10.82
CA ALA A 95 17.26 -31.41 -12.02
C ALA A 95 18.16 -31.63 -13.25
#